data_AF-A0A9D5EXT6-F1
#
_entry.id   AF-A0A9D5EXT6-F1
#
_cell.length_a   1.000
_cell.length_b   1.000
_cell.length_c   1.000
_cell.angle_alpha   90.00
_cell.angle_beta   90.00
_cell.angle_gamma   90.00
#
_symmetry.space_group_name_H-M   'P 1'
#
loop_
_entity.id
_entity.type
_entity.pdbx_description
1 polymer ?
#
loop_
_entity_poly.entity_id
_entity_poly.type
_entity_poly.pdbx_seq_one_letter_code
_entity_poly.pdbx_strand_id
1 'polypeptide(L)'
;MLRHRRCFFSCHPVLSAVLLGWPLLAHGDAPAQAPSVFVPRPSGSPHSARPPNALYLHNRHIVTFRATLLGDSPADRVELASAALSNALQGERATVTQSATPDSVRFELNGRTVFFLVAADMGGARPETVLETRSREVQAQLQKAVAEALELRDRVRVATDLSICLGASLLAWLLVRCTLLMRVRMAQWLHAALHRPAAALASRLAGTFAEHTHVACRLLTNVVALALVLLILDTWASFVLLQFAWTRPWGEQSSTWLLEVLRHFASSTAAAVPGLVVACFIVVIARMVSRANAAFMHRVQSGDIQLAWLDAHTAQPTRRVCDVVLWLFAAAMAYPYLPGAETEAFRALSVMAGLMLSLGASSAVGQALSGLSLMYSRSLRVGQQEKIGETEGTVVALGMFTTRLRNAAGEDVSLPNKLIFGLPIRHLLPEANEDRGEPSGKVVH
;
A
#
# COMPACT_ATOMS: atom_id res chain seq x y z
N MET A 1 -5.16 13.80 -53.00
CA MET A 1 -5.42 12.35 -53.11
C MET A 1 -4.14 11.64 -53.52
N LEU A 2 -3.43 10.99 -52.59
CA LEU A 2 -2.49 9.87 -52.81
C LEU A 2 -1.67 9.58 -51.54
N ARG A 3 -1.45 8.27 -51.34
CA ARG A 3 -0.44 7.60 -50.48
C ARG A 3 -0.71 7.42 -48.98
N HIS A 4 -1.30 6.25 -48.71
CA HIS A 4 -0.85 5.30 -47.70
C HIS A 4 0.68 5.25 -47.58
N ARG A 5 1.22 5.57 -46.40
CA ARG A 5 2.45 4.97 -45.88
C ARG A 5 2.31 4.69 -44.38
N ARG A 6 2.70 3.47 -44.03
CA ARG A 6 2.81 2.90 -42.69
C ARG A 6 3.83 3.70 -41.87
N CYS A 7 3.46 4.12 -40.65
CA CYS A 7 4.41 4.45 -39.59
C CYS A 7 4.31 3.37 -38.50
N PHE A 8 5.04 2.29 -38.74
CA PHE A 8 5.63 1.46 -37.70
C PHE A 8 6.81 2.24 -37.10
N PHE A 9 7.12 2.04 -35.81
CA PHE A 9 8.21 2.66 -35.02
C PHE A 9 8.00 4.07 -34.47
N SER A 10 7.52 4.14 -33.22
CA SER A 10 8.16 4.91 -32.13
C SER A 10 7.37 4.72 -30.84
N CYS A 11 7.68 3.66 -30.10
CA CYS A 11 7.23 3.48 -28.72
C CYS A 11 8.48 3.39 -27.85
N HIS A 12 9.16 4.54 -27.65
CA HIS A 12 10.39 4.58 -26.86
C HIS A 12 10.59 5.76 -25.87
N PRO A 13 9.61 6.60 -25.47
CA PRO A 13 9.87 7.57 -24.39
C PRO A 13 9.38 7.13 -23.00
N VAL A 14 8.59 6.05 -22.87
CA VAL A 14 7.99 5.69 -21.57
C VAL A 14 8.94 4.89 -20.67
N LEU A 15 9.92 4.19 -21.25
CA LEU A 15 10.90 3.38 -20.50
C LEU A 15 12.11 4.18 -20.02
N SER A 16 12.45 5.29 -20.67
CA SER A 16 13.55 6.19 -20.29
C SER A 16 13.17 7.22 -19.22
N ALA A 17 11.89 7.57 -19.09
CA ALA A 17 11.42 8.51 -18.06
C ALA A 17 11.37 7.90 -16.64
N VAL A 18 11.33 6.57 -16.52
CA VAL A 18 11.30 5.87 -15.22
C VAL A 18 12.70 5.64 -14.64
N LEU A 19 13.75 5.69 -15.47
CA LEU A 19 15.13 5.42 -15.04
C LEU A 19 16.00 6.67 -14.80
N LEU A 20 15.57 7.86 -15.22
CA LEU A 20 16.39 9.09 -15.13
C LEU A 20 15.86 10.17 -14.15
N GLY A 21 14.73 9.94 -13.49
CA GLY A 21 14.10 10.94 -12.61
C GLY A 21 14.39 10.83 -11.11
N TRP A 22 15.18 9.84 -10.66
CA TRP A 22 15.24 9.51 -9.23
C TRP A 22 16.38 10.10 -8.37
N PRO A 23 17.45 10.77 -8.87
CA PRO A 23 18.43 11.32 -7.95
C PRO A 23 18.45 12.85 -8.00
N LEU A 24 17.43 13.54 -7.46
CA LEU A 24 17.54 15.00 -7.23
C LEU A 24 16.77 15.56 -6.01
N LEU A 25 16.24 14.73 -5.10
CA LEU A 25 15.55 15.19 -3.88
C LEU A 25 15.98 14.46 -2.60
N ALA A 26 17.29 14.25 -2.42
CA ALA A 26 17.82 13.66 -1.18
C ALA A 26 19.04 14.43 -0.66
N HIS A 27 18.84 15.69 -0.28
CA HIS A 27 19.69 16.36 0.71
C HIS A 27 18.79 16.85 1.84
N GLY A 28 18.76 16.05 2.90
CA GLY A 28 18.04 16.29 4.14
C GLY A 28 18.61 15.32 5.17
N ASP A 29 19.69 15.74 5.83
CA ASP A 29 20.32 15.01 6.91
C ASP A 29 19.35 14.89 8.09
N ALA A 30 18.76 13.70 8.25
CA ALA A 30 18.10 13.27 9.47
C ALA A 30 18.63 11.87 9.82
N PRO A 31 18.92 11.57 11.10
CA PRO A 31 19.60 10.34 11.49
C PRO A 31 18.65 9.16 11.25
N ALA A 32 18.86 8.47 10.13
CA ALA A 32 18.14 7.26 9.76
C ALA A 32 18.54 6.14 10.73
N GLN A 33 17.62 5.79 11.62
CA GLN A 33 17.66 4.47 12.24
C GLN A 33 17.38 3.47 11.11
N ALA A 34 18.36 2.61 10.86
CA ALA A 34 18.38 1.75 9.68
C ALA A 34 17.05 0.98 9.59
N PRO A 35 16.31 1.07 8.46
CA PRO A 35 15.17 0.20 8.25
C PRO A 35 15.65 -1.23 8.42
N SER A 36 14.83 -2.12 8.96
CA SER A 36 15.13 -3.55 9.02
C SER A 36 15.46 -3.99 7.61
N VAL A 37 16.77 -4.00 7.32
CA VAL A 37 17.32 -4.44 6.05
C VAL A 37 16.74 -5.82 5.90
N PHE A 38 16.03 -6.05 4.81
CA PHE A 38 15.93 -7.40 4.28
C PHE A 38 17.37 -7.83 4.14
N VAL A 39 17.91 -8.47 5.18
CA VAL A 39 19.18 -9.16 5.12
C VAL A 39 18.82 -10.30 4.18
N PRO A 40 19.22 -10.25 2.90
CA PRO A 40 19.18 -11.48 2.13
C PRO A 40 20.00 -12.41 3.01
N ARG A 41 19.47 -13.59 3.37
CA ARG A 41 20.31 -14.68 3.90
C ARG A 41 21.61 -14.60 3.13
N PRO A 42 22.78 -14.45 3.79
CA PRO A 42 24.03 -14.08 3.15
C PRO A 42 24.08 -14.82 1.84
N SER A 43 23.93 -14.07 0.75
CA SER A 43 23.96 -14.60 -0.59
C SER A 43 25.35 -15.20 -0.68
N GLY A 44 25.40 -16.52 -0.47
CA GLY A 44 26.62 -17.30 -0.62
C GLY A 44 27.24 -16.85 -1.93
N SER A 45 28.49 -16.44 -1.81
CA SER A 45 29.35 -15.97 -2.87
C SER A 45 29.31 -16.94 -4.07
N PRO A 46 29.66 -16.44 -5.26
CA PRO A 46 29.16 -16.91 -6.56
C PRO A 46 29.48 -18.39 -6.79
N HIS A 47 28.48 -19.15 -7.27
CA HIS A 47 28.52 -20.61 -7.39
C HIS A 47 28.56 -21.30 -6.01
N SER A 48 27.40 -21.53 -5.40
CA SER A 48 27.33 -22.41 -4.22
C SER A 48 27.91 -23.76 -4.62
N ALA A 49 29.14 -24.05 -4.22
CA ALA A 49 29.72 -25.37 -4.29
C ALA A 49 28.67 -26.31 -3.70
N ARG A 50 28.16 -27.22 -4.53
CA ARG A 50 27.21 -28.24 -4.08
C ARG A 50 27.78 -28.83 -2.79
N PRO A 51 26.97 -28.99 -1.72
CA PRO A 51 27.48 -29.49 -0.47
C PRO A 51 28.31 -30.76 -0.74
N PRO A 52 29.56 -30.85 -0.26
CA PRO A 52 30.47 -31.93 -0.65
C PRO A 52 29.94 -33.31 -0.23
N ASN A 53 28.97 -33.34 0.69
CA ASN A 53 28.29 -34.52 1.18
C ASN A 53 26.93 -34.79 0.52
N ALA A 54 26.56 -34.07 -0.54
CA ALA A 54 25.30 -34.25 -1.24
C ALA A 54 25.51 -34.79 -2.66
N LEU A 55 24.85 -35.91 -2.97
CA LEU A 55 24.87 -36.53 -4.29
C LEU A 55 23.83 -35.87 -5.19
N TYR A 56 24.29 -35.44 -6.36
CA TYR A 56 23.46 -34.89 -7.43
C TYR A 56 23.66 -35.69 -8.71
N LEU A 57 22.58 -35.88 -9.47
CA LEU A 57 22.66 -36.29 -10.87
C LEU A 57 22.18 -35.12 -11.73
N HIS A 58 23.06 -34.63 -12.61
CA HIS A 58 22.85 -33.39 -13.36
C HIS A 58 22.51 -32.22 -12.41
N ASN A 59 21.25 -31.81 -12.33
CA ASN A 59 20.77 -30.70 -11.48
C ASN A 59 19.73 -31.13 -10.43
N ARG A 60 19.51 -32.44 -10.25
CA ARG A 60 18.57 -32.99 -9.27
C ARG A 60 19.34 -33.56 -8.07
N HIS A 61 18.96 -33.12 -6.87
CA HIS A 61 19.45 -33.69 -5.61
C HIS A 61 18.86 -35.10 -5.43
N ILE A 62 19.71 -36.06 -5.05
CA ILE A 62 19.28 -37.45 -4.80
C ILE A 62 19.31 -37.74 -3.31
N VAL A 63 20.44 -37.48 -2.65
CA VAL A 63 20.62 -37.80 -1.23
C VAL A 63 21.75 -36.98 -0.62
N THR A 64 21.70 -36.75 0.68
CA THR A 64 22.79 -36.14 1.45
C THR A 64 23.32 -37.15 2.45
N PHE A 65 24.59 -37.49 2.34
CA PHE A 65 25.29 -38.35 3.28
C PHE A 65 25.71 -37.53 4.51
N ARG A 66 25.63 -38.16 5.69
CA ARG A 66 26.04 -37.54 6.95
C ARG A 66 26.99 -38.43 7.75
N ALA A 67 26.88 -39.74 7.60
CA ALA A 67 27.69 -40.72 8.31
C ALA A 67 28.93 -41.14 7.51
N THR A 68 29.99 -41.51 8.22
CA THR A 68 31.11 -42.27 7.67
C THR A 68 30.71 -43.74 7.51
N LEU A 69 31.12 -44.38 6.42
CA LEU A 69 30.81 -45.79 6.16
C LEU A 69 32.08 -46.50 5.68
N LEU A 70 32.47 -47.58 6.35
CA LEU A 70 33.67 -48.37 6.00
C LEU A 70 34.98 -47.56 5.90
N GLY A 71 35.07 -46.43 6.61
CA GLY A 71 36.23 -45.53 6.59
C GLY A 71 36.10 -44.37 5.60
N ASP A 72 35.11 -44.41 4.70
CA ASP A 72 34.87 -43.33 3.73
C ASP A 72 34.16 -42.15 4.39
N SER A 73 34.66 -40.94 4.16
CA SER A 73 33.98 -39.73 4.59
C SER A 73 32.70 -39.51 3.78
N PRO A 74 31.75 -38.68 4.27
CA PRO A 74 30.56 -38.33 3.48
C PRO A 74 30.90 -37.75 2.10
N ALA A 75 32.04 -37.08 1.94
CA ALA A 75 32.50 -36.55 0.66
C ALA A 75 33.01 -37.66 -0.27
N ASP A 76 33.83 -38.58 0.26
CA ASP A 76 34.36 -39.73 -0.51
C ASP A 76 33.21 -40.63 -1.00
N ARG A 77 32.17 -40.81 -0.17
CA ARG A 77 30.94 -41.52 -0.55
C ARG A 77 30.21 -40.85 -1.73
N VAL A 78 30.19 -39.51 -1.80
CA VAL A 78 29.61 -38.79 -2.96
C VAL A 78 30.44 -39.05 -4.22
N GLU A 79 31.76 -39.01 -4.12
CA GLU A 79 32.66 -39.23 -5.25
C GLU A 79 32.51 -40.65 -5.82
N LEU A 80 32.55 -41.67 -4.95
CA LEU A 80 32.33 -43.07 -5.32
C LEU A 80 30.95 -43.28 -5.94
N ALA A 81 29.90 -42.71 -5.34
CA ALA A 81 28.54 -42.82 -5.85
C ALA A 81 28.37 -42.12 -7.22
N SER A 82 29.00 -40.97 -7.42
CA SER A 82 28.97 -40.23 -8.68
C SER A 82 29.69 -41.00 -9.80
N ALA A 83 30.86 -41.57 -9.51
CA ALA A 83 31.60 -42.43 -10.42
C ALA A 83 30.81 -43.70 -10.78
N ALA A 84 30.22 -44.38 -9.79
CA ALA A 84 29.38 -45.55 -10.02
C ALA A 84 28.14 -45.21 -10.87
N LEU A 85 27.48 -44.09 -10.60
CA LEU A 85 26.28 -43.65 -11.32
C LEU A 85 26.58 -43.30 -12.78
N SER A 86 27.66 -42.56 -13.04
CA SER A 86 28.08 -42.21 -14.41
C SER A 86 28.44 -43.44 -15.25
N ASN A 87 29.11 -44.43 -14.64
CA ASN A 87 29.41 -45.71 -15.31
C ASN A 87 28.16 -46.55 -15.57
N ALA A 88 27.18 -46.55 -14.65
CA ALA A 88 25.96 -47.32 -14.80
C ALA A 88 24.97 -46.71 -15.82
N LEU A 89 25.05 -45.40 -16.08
CA LEU A 89 24.23 -44.65 -17.06
C LEU A 89 24.69 -44.82 -18.53
N GLN A 90 25.71 -45.62 -18.81
CA GLN A 90 26.17 -45.84 -20.18
C GLN A 90 25.20 -46.70 -21.02
N GLY A 91 24.32 -47.50 -20.39
CA GLY A 91 23.33 -48.34 -21.10
C GLY A 91 22.11 -47.58 -21.66
N GLU A 92 21.32 -48.25 -22.51
CA GLU A 92 20.10 -47.69 -23.14
C GLU A 92 18.87 -47.68 -22.21
N ARG A 93 18.82 -48.61 -21.25
CA ARG A 93 17.77 -48.69 -20.23
C ARG A 93 18.40 -48.75 -18.86
N ALA A 94 17.74 -48.13 -17.90
CA ALA A 94 18.19 -48.08 -16.52
C ALA A 94 17.04 -48.44 -15.59
N THR A 95 17.17 -49.59 -14.92
CA THR A 95 16.22 -50.02 -13.87
C THR A 95 16.85 -49.75 -12.52
N VAL A 96 16.16 -48.96 -11.68
CA VAL A 96 16.56 -48.67 -10.31
C VAL A 96 15.95 -49.70 -9.39
N THR A 97 16.80 -50.49 -8.73
CA THR A 97 16.40 -51.45 -7.70
C THR A 97 17.00 -51.06 -6.36
N GLN A 98 16.33 -51.45 -5.28
CA GLN A 98 16.87 -51.32 -3.93
C GLN A 98 16.78 -52.66 -3.20
N SER A 99 17.76 -52.94 -2.35
CA SER A 99 17.73 -54.08 -1.44
C SER A 99 17.99 -53.58 -0.02
N ALA A 100 17.11 -53.98 0.91
CA ALA A 100 17.18 -53.59 2.31
C ALA A 100 17.95 -54.63 3.12
N THR A 101 18.82 -54.14 3.99
CA THR A 101 19.58 -54.88 5.02
C THR A 101 19.21 -54.24 6.38
N PRO A 102 19.32 -54.93 7.53
CA PRO A 102 18.85 -54.38 8.82
C PRO A 102 19.34 -52.95 9.13
N ASP A 103 20.59 -52.62 8.81
CA ASP A 103 21.19 -51.32 9.13
C ASP A 103 21.45 -50.41 7.91
N SER A 104 21.15 -50.89 6.70
CA SER A 104 21.46 -50.16 5.46
C SER A 104 20.57 -50.54 4.28
N VAL A 105 20.37 -49.59 3.37
CA VAL A 105 19.68 -49.82 2.09
C VAL A 105 20.68 -49.64 0.95
N ARG A 106 20.80 -50.66 0.10
CA ARG A 106 21.66 -50.64 -1.09
C ARG A 106 20.85 -50.23 -2.31
N PHE A 107 21.34 -49.24 -3.05
CA PHE A 107 20.74 -48.77 -4.30
C PHE A 107 21.55 -49.29 -5.49
N GLU A 108 20.84 -49.86 -6.46
CA GLU A 108 21.42 -50.48 -7.65
C GLU A 108 20.81 -49.88 -8.93
N LEU A 109 21.65 -49.75 -9.96
CA LEU A 109 21.25 -49.38 -11.31
C LEU A 109 21.69 -50.47 -12.27
N ASN A 110 20.74 -51.12 -12.94
CA ASN A 110 21.03 -52.26 -13.83
C ASN A 110 21.79 -53.40 -13.12
N GLY A 111 21.49 -53.65 -11.84
CA GLY A 111 22.17 -54.65 -11.02
C GLY A 111 23.58 -54.27 -10.56
N ARG A 112 24.06 -53.05 -10.86
CA ARG A 112 25.32 -52.51 -10.33
C ARG A 112 25.04 -51.62 -9.14
N THR A 113 25.73 -51.84 -8.03
CA THR A 113 25.60 -50.99 -6.84
C THR A 113 26.10 -49.58 -7.11
N VAL A 114 25.28 -48.58 -6.78
CA VAL A 114 25.63 -47.16 -6.93
C VAL A 114 26.03 -46.57 -5.58
N PHE A 115 25.23 -46.76 -4.54
CA PHE A 115 25.55 -46.29 -3.18
C PHE A 115 24.73 -47.03 -2.11
N PHE A 116 25.12 -46.82 -0.85
CA PHE A 116 24.42 -47.30 0.34
C PHE A 116 23.89 -46.12 1.15
N LEU A 117 22.70 -46.26 1.74
CA LEU A 117 22.12 -45.34 2.70
C LEU A 117 22.03 -46.04 4.06
N VAL A 118 22.55 -45.42 5.12
CA VAL A 118 22.56 -46.00 6.47
C VAL A 118 21.64 -45.24 7.42
N ALA A 119 21.19 -45.89 8.49
CA ALA A 119 20.33 -45.26 9.51
C ALA A 119 20.96 -43.99 10.11
N ALA A 120 22.30 -43.99 10.25
CA ALA A 120 23.06 -42.84 10.74
C ALA A 120 23.01 -41.60 9.82
N ASP A 121 22.62 -41.74 8.55
CA ASP A 121 22.44 -40.61 7.63
C ASP A 121 21.15 -39.80 7.92
N MET A 122 20.21 -40.35 8.69
CA MET A 122 18.82 -39.85 8.77
C MET A 122 18.60 -38.81 9.87
N GLY A 123 19.39 -38.88 10.95
CA GLY A 123 19.20 -38.04 12.15
C GLY A 123 17.85 -38.25 12.86
N GLY A 124 17.74 -37.78 14.11
CA GLY A 124 16.49 -37.84 14.88
C GLY A 124 16.31 -39.09 15.75
N ALA A 125 15.18 -39.16 16.46
CA ALA A 125 14.97 -40.08 17.58
C ALA A 125 14.67 -41.55 17.20
N ARG A 126 14.34 -41.85 15.93
CA ARG A 126 14.04 -43.22 15.43
C ARG A 126 14.60 -43.45 14.01
N PRO A 127 15.93 -43.56 13.86
CA PRO A 127 16.58 -43.54 12.56
C PRO A 127 16.16 -44.70 11.62
N GLU A 128 15.80 -45.87 12.14
CA GLU A 128 15.37 -47.03 11.33
C GLU A 128 14.02 -46.81 10.61
N THR A 129 13.01 -46.29 11.32
CA THR A 129 11.70 -45.97 10.70
C THR A 129 11.79 -44.86 9.66
N VAL A 130 12.71 -43.91 9.89
CA VAL A 130 12.99 -42.82 8.95
C VAL A 130 13.76 -43.35 7.73
N LEU A 131 14.65 -44.33 7.91
CA LEU A 131 15.40 -44.98 6.84
C LEU A 131 14.48 -45.66 5.82
N GLU A 132 13.45 -46.38 6.28
CA GLU A 132 12.49 -47.02 5.36
C GLU A 132 11.74 -46.00 4.52
N THR A 133 11.17 -44.97 5.16
CA THR A 133 10.36 -43.94 4.47
C THR A 133 11.21 -43.18 3.45
N ARG A 134 12.39 -42.73 3.87
CA ARG A 134 13.32 -41.99 3.01
C ARG A 134 13.97 -42.85 1.94
N SER A 135 14.19 -44.15 2.16
CA SER A 135 14.76 -45.01 1.12
C SER A 135 13.84 -45.06 -0.11
N ARG A 136 12.52 -45.12 0.11
CA ARG A 136 11.50 -45.02 -0.95
C ARG A 136 11.53 -43.65 -1.65
N GLU A 137 11.67 -42.56 -0.89
CA GLU A 137 11.80 -41.21 -1.47
C GLU A 137 13.07 -41.10 -2.34
N VAL A 138 14.21 -41.58 -1.83
CA VAL A 138 15.49 -41.58 -2.54
C VAL A 138 15.42 -42.47 -3.79
N GLN A 139 14.75 -43.62 -3.71
CA GLN A 139 14.52 -44.48 -4.88
C GLN A 139 13.70 -43.75 -5.95
N ALA A 140 12.61 -43.10 -5.57
CA ALA A 140 11.76 -42.34 -6.49
C ALA A 140 12.53 -41.16 -7.12
N GLN A 141 13.33 -40.45 -6.33
CA GLN A 141 14.18 -39.36 -6.82
C GLN A 141 15.27 -39.86 -7.77
N LEU A 142 15.93 -40.97 -7.45
CA LEU A 142 16.94 -41.60 -8.30
C LEU A 142 16.33 -42.08 -9.61
N GLN A 143 15.18 -42.77 -9.56
CA GLN A 143 14.46 -43.24 -10.75
C GLN A 143 14.05 -42.07 -11.65
N LYS A 144 13.55 -40.97 -11.07
CA LYS A 144 13.21 -39.75 -11.82
C LYS A 144 14.45 -39.11 -12.45
N ALA A 145 15.54 -38.98 -11.70
CA ALA A 145 16.79 -38.38 -12.18
C ALA A 145 17.44 -39.19 -13.31
N VAL A 146 17.40 -40.52 -13.21
CA VAL A 146 17.89 -41.44 -14.24
C VAL A 146 17.03 -41.36 -15.50
N ALA A 147 15.71 -41.33 -15.36
CA ALA A 147 14.81 -41.16 -16.51
C ALA A 147 15.09 -39.83 -17.23
N GLU A 148 15.24 -38.73 -16.48
CA GLU A 148 15.61 -37.41 -17.01
C GLU A 148 16.96 -37.42 -17.74
N ALA A 149 17.96 -38.14 -17.22
CA ALA A 149 19.26 -38.29 -17.87
C ALA A 149 19.20 -39.07 -19.19
N LEU A 150 18.34 -40.08 -19.28
CA LEU A 150 18.13 -40.86 -20.50
C LEU A 150 17.30 -40.10 -21.55
N GLU A 151 16.36 -39.24 -21.13
CA GLU A 151 15.56 -38.38 -22.02
C GLU A 151 16.44 -37.48 -22.90
N LEU A 152 17.60 -37.04 -22.42
CA LEU A 152 18.55 -36.20 -23.17
C LEU A 152 19.17 -36.91 -24.40
N ARG A 153 19.13 -38.25 -24.46
CA ARG A 153 19.68 -39.02 -25.59
C ARG A 153 18.68 -39.24 -26.73
N ASP A 154 17.39 -39.01 -26.50
CA ASP A 154 16.34 -39.21 -27.50
C ASP A 154 16.08 -37.96 -28.34
N ARG A 155 16.58 -37.95 -29.58
CA ARG A 155 16.45 -36.83 -30.52
C ARG A 155 15.01 -36.58 -30.96
N VAL A 156 14.16 -37.61 -31.02
CA VAL A 156 12.75 -37.48 -31.44
C VAL A 156 11.95 -36.79 -30.34
N ARG A 157 12.26 -37.10 -29.08
CA ARG A 157 11.65 -36.44 -27.93
C ARG A 157 12.02 -34.96 -27.87
N VAL A 158 13.30 -34.63 -28.04
CA VAL A 158 13.77 -33.23 -28.07
C VAL A 158 13.07 -32.41 -29.17
N ALA A 159 12.86 -32.99 -30.37
CA ALA A 159 12.13 -32.32 -31.45
C ALA A 159 10.64 -32.09 -31.11
N THR A 160 10.02 -33.05 -30.42
CA THR A 160 8.62 -32.94 -29.97
C THR A 160 8.50 -31.85 -28.91
N ASP A 161 9.38 -31.85 -27.90
CA ASP A 161 9.42 -30.84 -26.84
C ASP A 161 9.63 -29.43 -27.40
N LEU A 162 10.46 -29.28 -28.44
CA LEU A 162 10.66 -28.01 -29.15
C LEU A 162 9.38 -27.50 -29.83
N SER A 163 8.62 -28.38 -30.50
CA SER A 163 7.37 -28.01 -31.14
C SER A 163 6.29 -27.57 -30.14
N ILE A 164 6.23 -28.23 -28.98
CA ILE A 164 5.36 -27.86 -27.86
C ILE A 164 5.78 -26.49 -27.29
N CYS A 165 7.09 -26.23 -27.14
CA CYS A 165 7.60 -24.93 -26.69
C CYS A 165 7.24 -23.79 -27.66
N LEU A 166 7.31 -24.02 -28.96
CA LEU A 166 6.89 -23.05 -29.97
C LEU A 166 5.39 -22.74 -29.87
N GLY A 167 4.55 -23.78 -29.71
CA GLY A 167 3.11 -23.62 -29.51
C GLY A 167 2.77 -22.84 -28.23
N ALA A 168 3.42 -23.18 -27.12
CA ALA A 168 3.24 -22.49 -25.84
C ALA A 168 3.70 -21.02 -25.90
N SER A 169 4.78 -20.74 -26.62
CA SER A 169 5.27 -19.36 -26.82
C SER A 169 4.32 -18.52 -27.65
N LEU A 170 3.71 -19.10 -28.70
CA LEU A 170 2.68 -18.43 -29.48
C LEU A 170 1.42 -18.15 -28.65
N LEU A 171 0.99 -19.11 -27.83
CA LEU A 171 -0.15 -18.94 -26.93
C LEU A 171 0.10 -17.86 -25.88
N ALA A 172 1.26 -17.87 -25.22
CA ALA A 172 1.64 -16.86 -24.24
C ALA A 172 1.67 -15.46 -24.87
N TRP A 173 2.25 -15.32 -26.07
CA TRP A 173 2.23 -14.06 -26.82
C TRP A 173 0.81 -13.58 -27.11
N LEU A 174 -0.09 -14.49 -27.50
CA LEU A 174 -1.50 -14.16 -27.78
C LEU A 174 -2.25 -13.72 -26.52
N LEU A 175 -2.01 -14.38 -25.38
CA LEU A 175 -2.61 -14.02 -24.09
C LEU A 175 -2.11 -12.67 -23.57
N VAL A 176 -0.80 -12.39 -23.66
CA VAL A 176 -0.23 -11.07 -23.33
C VAL A 176 -0.81 -10.00 -24.25
N ARG A 177 -0.90 -10.27 -25.55
CA ARG A 177 -1.50 -9.32 -26.49
C ARG A 177 -2.98 -9.08 -26.19
N CYS A 178 -3.75 -10.12 -25.86
CA CYS A 178 -5.16 -10.02 -25.49
C CYS A 178 -5.37 -9.20 -24.21
N THR A 179 -4.57 -9.43 -23.16
CA THR A 179 -4.64 -8.67 -21.91
C THR A 179 -4.29 -7.19 -22.11
N LEU A 180 -3.26 -6.88 -22.91
CA LEU A 180 -2.92 -5.50 -23.26
C LEU A 180 -4.01 -4.83 -24.11
N LEU A 181 -4.64 -5.56 -25.04
CA LEU A 181 -5.76 -5.06 -25.84
C LEU A 181 -7.02 -4.84 -24.99
N MET A 182 -7.35 -5.77 -24.09
CA MET A 182 -8.46 -5.63 -23.13
C MET A 182 -8.23 -4.43 -22.22
N ARG A 183 -7.00 -4.17 -21.76
CA ARG A 183 -6.66 -2.97 -20.99
C ARG A 183 -6.96 -1.68 -21.75
N VAL A 184 -6.53 -1.59 -23.02
CA VAL A 184 -6.81 -0.41 -23.85
C VAL A 184 -8.32 -0.26 -24.10
N ARG A 185 -9.01 -1.38 -24.35
CA ARG A 185 -10.45 -1.39 -24.62
C ARG A 185 -11.27 -1.06 -23.37
N MET A 186 -10.88 -1.52 -22.18
CA MET A 186 -11.48 -1.12 -20.90
C MET A 186 -11.29 0.36 -20.62
N ALA A 187 -10.09 0.91 -20.88
CA ALA A 187 -9.84 2.34 -20.70
C ALA A 187 -10.73 3.19 -21.63
N GLN A 188 -10.90 2.76 -22.88
CA GLN A 188 -11.78 3.42 -23.85
C GLN A 188 -13.27 3.26 -23.49
N TRP A 189 -13.69 2.07 -23.04
CA TRP A 189 -15.07 1.81 -22.63
C TRP A 189 -15.45 2.60 -21.38
N LEU A 190 -14.55 2.69 -20.39
CA LEU A 190 -14.76 3.50 -19.18
C LEU A 190 -14.91 4.99 -19.52
N HIS A 191 -14.11 5.48 -20.48
CA HIS A 191 -14.25 6.86 -20.95
C HIS A 191 -15.58 7.07 -21.69
N ALA A 192 -15.98 6.15 -22.57
CA ALA A 192 -17.22 6.24 -23.32
C ALA A 192 -18.48 6.08 -22.44
N ALA A 193 -18.43 5.25 -21.40
CA ALA A 193 -19.55 5.02 -20.49
C ALA A 193 -19.83 6.23 -19.58
N LEU A 194 -18.78 6.96 -19.16
CA LEU A 194 -18.95 8.17 -18.34
C LEU A 194 -19.37 9.42 -19.14
N HIS A 195 -19.01 9.49 -20.43
CA HIS A 195 -19.49 10.56 -21.32
C HIS A 195 -20.87 10.30 -21.91
N ARG A 196 -21.53 9.17 -21.55
CA ARG A 196 -22.96 9.05 -21.82
C ARG A 196 -23.69 10.07 -20.94
N PRO A 197 -24.61 10.87 -21.49
CA PRO A 197 -25.30 11.91 -20.75
C PRO A 197 -26.17 11.26 -19.65
N ALA A 198 -25.59 11.09 -18.46
CA ALA A 198 -26.34 10.78 -17.27
C ALA A 198 -27.12 12.05 -16.88
N ALA A 199 -28.40 11.88 -16.56
CA ALA A 199 -29.37 12.94 -16.31
C ALA A 199 -28.78 14.13 -15.52
N ALA A 200 -29.07 15.34 -15.98
CA ALA A 200 -28.47 16.63 -15.62
C ALA A 200 -28.42 17.00 -14.11
N LEU A 201 -28.97 16.17 -13.22
CA LEU A 201 -29.02 16.39 -11.78
C LEU A 201 -27.74 15.92 -11.02
N ALA A 202 -26.98 14.96 -11.57
CA ALA A 202 -25.83 14.36 -10.88
C ALA A 202 -24.46 15.06 -11.13
N SER A 203 -24.41 16.01 -12.04
CA SER A 203 -23.17 16.52 -12.65
C SER A 203 -22.30 17.41 -11.73
N ARG A 204 -22.90 18.15 -10.78
CA ARG A 204 -22.13 19.09 -9.93
C ARG A 204 -21.36 18.43 -8.77
N LEU A 205 -21.83 17.28 -8.26
CA LEU A 205 -21.13 16.51 -7.22
C LEU A 205 -20.25 15.41 -7.82
N ALA A 206 -20.58 14.92 -9.02
CA ALA A 206 -19.80 13.90 -9.71
C ALA A 206 -18.50 14.45 -10.31
N GLY A 207 -18.43 15.72 -10.74
CA GLY A 207 -17.26 16.25 -11.46
C GLY A 207 -15.93 16.20 -10.67
N THR A 208 -15.95 16.53 -9.38
CA THR A 208 -14.72 16.56 -8.53
C THR A 208 -14.32 15.17 -8.01
N PHE A 209 -15.29 14.28 -7.77
CA PHE A 209 -15.01 12.88 -7.41
C PHE A 209 -14.68 12.01 -8.63
N ALA A 210 -15.20 12.35 -9.83
CA ALA A 210 -14.95 11.60 -11.06
C ALA A 210 -13.48 11.55 -11.40
N GLU A 211 -12.76 12.68 -11.38
CA GLU A 211 -11.32 12.72 -11.69
C GLU A 211 -10.49 11.81 -10.77
N HIS A 212 -10.74 11.85 -9.46
CA HIS A 212 -10.05 11.00 -8.50
C HIS A 212 -10.40 9.51 -8.69
N THR A 213 -11.66 9.19 -8.97
CA THR A 213 -12.08 7.82 -9.28
C THR A 213 -11.47 7.30 -10.60
N HIS A 214 -11.24 8.17 -11.59
CA HIS A 214 -10.59 7.78 -12.84
C HIS A 214 -9.13 7.39 -12.65
N VAL A 215 -8.38 8.19 -11.88
CA VAL A 215 -6.97 7.90 -11.59
C VAL A 215 -6.86 6.59 -10.81
N ALA A 216 -7.71 6.40 -9.79
CA ALA A 216 -7.73 5.17 -9.00
C ALA A 216 -8.10 3.93 -9.84
N CYS A 217 -9.16 3.99 -10.66
CA CYS A 217 -9.56 2.88 -11.54
C CYS A 217 -8.48 2.55 -12.59
N ARG A 218 -7.81 3.57 -13.14
CA ARG A 218 -6.72 3.36 -14.11
C ARG A 218 -5.49 2.75 -13.45
N LEU A 219 -5.13 3.20 -12.25
CA LEU A 219 -4.05 2.61 -11.48
C LEU A 219 -4.36 1.14 -11.16
N LEU A 220 -5.56 0.85 -10.66
CA LEU A 220 -6.00 -0.51 -10.36
C LEU A 220 -5.97 -1.40 -11.61
N THR A 221 -6.53 -0.94 -12.74
CA THR A 221 -6.53 -1.70 -13.99
C THR A 221 -5.11 -1.94 -14.50
N ASN A 222 -4.20 -0.98 -14.35
CA ASN A 222 -2.79 -1.15 -14.70
C ASN A 222 -2.09 -2.18 -13.81
N VAL A 223 -2.32 -2.13 -12.49
CA VAL A 223 -1.76 -3.08 -11.53
C VAL A 223 -2.27 -4.49 -11.83
N VAL A 224 -3.57 -4.65 -12.07
CA VAL A 224 -4.18 -5.94 -12.42
C VAL A 224 -3.65 -6.46 -13.76
N ALA A 225 -3.55 -5.62 -14.78
CA ALA A 225 -3.01 -6.01 -16.07
C ALA A 225 -1.53 -6.40 -15.98
N LEU A 226 -0.73 -5.67 -15.21
CA LEU A 226 0.67 -6.00 -14.95
C LEU A 226 0.78 -7.34 -14.22
N ALA A 227 -0.02 -7.56 -13.18
CA ALA A 227 -0.06 -8.83 -12.45
C ALA A 227 -0.43 -10.00 -13.36
N LEU A 228 -1.44 -9.84 -14.23
CA LEU A 228 -1.84 -10.87 -15.21
C LEU A 228 -0.73 -11.15 -16.22
N VAL A 229 -0.05 -10.13 -16.73
CA VAL A 229 1.08 -10.30 -17.66
C VAL A 229 2.23 -11.02 -16.98
N LEU A 230 2.59 -10.63 -15.75
CA LEU A 230 3.64 -11.31 -14.98
C LEU A 230 3.27 -12.77 -14.71
N LEU A 231 2.01 -13.06 -14.38
CA LEU A 231 1.50 -14.42 -14.20
C LEU A 231 1.61 -15.25 -15.49
N ILE A 232 1.23 -14.68 -16.63
CA ILE A 232 1.34 -15.34 -17.94
C ILE A 232 2.82 -15.61 -18.28
N LEU A 233 3.70 -14.64 -18.03
CA LEU A 233 5.13 -14.80 -18.31
C LEU A 233 5.77 -15.85 -17.40
N ASP A 234 5.44 -15.89 -16.11
CA ASP A 234 5.95 -16.91 -15.20
C ASP A 234 5.43 -18.30 -15.55
N THR A 235 4.13 -18.44 -15.81
CA THR A 235 3.56 -19.74 -16.21
C THR A 235 4.14 -20.24 -17.54
N TRP A 236 4.36 -19.34 -18.50
CA TRP A 236 5.06 -19.66 -19.75
C TRP A 236 6.52 -20.08 -19.49
N ALA A 237 7.28 -19.30 -18.72
CA ALA A 237 8.67 -19.59 -18.41
C ALA A 237 8.81 -20.93 -17.67
N SER A 238 7.99 -21.15 -16.64
CA SER A 238 7.91 -22.40 -15.90
C SER A 238 7.58 -23.58 -16.82
N PHE A 239 6.59 -23.42 -17.72
CA PHE A 239 6.23 -24.46 -18.67
C PHE A 239 7.38 -24.81 -19.62
N VAL A 240 8.05 -23.81 -20.21
CA VAL A 240 9.21 -24.03 -21.09
C VAL A 240 10.35 -24.73 -20.35
N LEU A 241 10.61 -24.33 -19.09
CA LEU A 241 11.64 -24.96 -18.26
C LEU A 241 11.31 -26.42 -17.92
N LEU A 242 10.03 -26.77 -17.75
CA LEU A 242 9.60 -28.15 -17.46
C LEU A 242 9.81 -29.11 -18.64
N GLN A 243 9.80 -28.59 -19.87
CA GLN A 243 9.95 -29.40 -21.08
C GLN A 243 11.37 -29.97 -21.22
N PHE A 244 12.41 -29.21 -20.88
CA PHE A 244 13.77 -29.72 -20.96
C PHE A 244 14.21 -30.38 -19.64
N ALA A 245 14.64 -31.64 -19.71
CA ALA A 245 15.07 -32.41 -18.55
C ALA A 245 16.12 -31.68 -17.67
N TRP A 246 17.06 -30.96 -18.28
CA TRP A 246 18.08 -30.19 -17.56
C TRP A 246 17.51 -28.99 -16.78
N THR A 247 16.44 -28.36 -17.28
CA THR A 247 15.82 -27.17 -16.66
C THR A 247 14.57 -27.49 -15.84
N ARG A 248 14.06 -28.72 -15.90
CA ARG A 248 12.84 -29.16 -15.21
C ARG A 248 12.85 -28.89 -13.69
N PRO A 249 13.96 -29.13 -12.95
CA PRO A 249 14.02 -28.78 -11.52
C PRO A 249 13.84 -27.29 -11.24
N TRP A 250 14.30 -26.41 -12.13
CA TRP A 250 14.12 -24.96 -11.99
C TRP A 250 12.67 -24.53 -12.28
N GLY A 251 12.00 -25.18 -13.23
CA GLY A 251 10.56 -24.97 -13.46
C GLY A 251 9.69 -25.40 -12.26
N GLU A 252 9.98 -26.56 -11.66
CA GLU A 252 9.31 -27.05 -10.45
C GLU A 252 9.45 -26.06 -9.28
N GLN A 253 10.65 -25.47 -9.12
CA GLN A 253 10.92 -24.50 -8.06
C GLN A 253 10.31 -23.11 -8.33
N SER A 254 10.26 -22.66 -9.59
CA SER A 254 9.63 -21.39 -9.97
C SER A 254 8.13 -21.40 -9.69
N SER A 255 7.44 -22.47 -10.09
CA SER A 255 5.99 -22.61 -9.91
C SER A 255 5.58 -22.61 -8.43
N THR A 256 6.36 -23.29 -7.58
CA THR A 256 6.10 -23.31 -6.13
C THR A 256 6.37 -21.96 -5.48
N TRP A 257 7.43 -21.25 -5.89
CA TRP A 257 7.71 -19.90 -5.42
C TRP A 257 6.63 -18.89 -5.81
N LEU A 258 6.18 -18.91 -7.08
CA LEU A 258 5.10 -18.02 -7.53
C LEU A 258 3.80 -18.27 -6.76
N LEU A 259 3.41 -19.53 -6.59
CA LEU A 259 2.21 -19.89 -5.84
C LEU A 259 2.28 -19.40 -4.39
N GLU A 260 3.46 -19.47 -3.76
CA GLU A 260 3.65 -18.97 -2.41
C GLU A 260 3.56 -17.45 -2.34
N VAL A 261 4.16 -16.73 -3.30
CA VAL A 261 4.03 -15.28 -3.41
C VAL A 261 2.57 -14.88 -3.62
N LEU A 262 1.86 -15.53 -4.54
CA LEU A 262 0.45 -15.25 -4.82
C LEU A 262 -0.43 -15.55 -3.61
N ARG A 263 -0.17 -16.66 -2.91
CA ARG A 263 -0.86 -17.03 -1.66
C ARG A 263 -0.63 -16.00 -0.58
N HIS A 264 0.60 -15.48 -0.45
CA HIS A 264 0.92 -14.41 0.47
C HIS A 264 0.11 -13.14 0.17
N PHE A 265 0.14 -12.65 -1.07
CA PHE A 265 -0.67 -11.49 -1.48
C PHE A 265 -2.17 -11.69 -1.29
N ALA A 266 -2.70 -12.86 -1.64
CA ALA A 266 -4.11 -13.20 -1.46
C ALA A 266 -4.50 -13.19 0.02
N SER A 267 -3.67 -13.79 0.88
CA SER A 267 -3.91 -13.83 2.32
C SER A 267 -3.84 -12.43 2.96
N SER A 268 -2.87 -11.59 2.53
CA SER A 268 -2.74 -10.20 3.00
C SER A 268 -3.92 -9.34 2.57
N THR A 269 -4.41 -9.53 1.34
CA THR A 269 -5.60 -8.81 0.83
C THR A 269 -6.85 -9.24 1.60
N ALA A 270 -7.03 -10.55 1.80
CA ALA A 270 -8.17 -11.08 2.56
C ALA A 270 -8.16 -10.59 4.02
N ALA A 271 -6.98 -10.51 4.64
CA ALA A 271 -6.81 -10.00 6.01
C ALA A 271 -7.11 -8.50 6.14
N ALA A 272 -6.97 -7.71 5.06
CA ALA A 272 -7.29 -6.28 5.06
C ALA A 272 -8.79 -5.98 4.95
N VAL A 273 -9.60 -6.90 4.40
CA VAL A 273 -11.05 -6.69 4.17
C VAL A 273 -11.80 -6.37 5.47
N PRO A 274 -11.64 -7.13 6.58
CA PRO A 274 -12.36 -6.83 7.83
C PRO A 274 -12.07 -5.43 8.36
N GLY A 275 -10.81 -4.98 8.34
CA GLY A 275 -10.42 -3.64 8.78
C GLY A 275 -11.10 -2.55 7.95
N LEU A 276 -11.09 -2.68 6.62
CA LEU A 276 -11.76 -1.74 5.73
C LEU A 276 -13.27 -1.67 5.95
N VAL A 277 -13.91 -2.80 6.29
CA VAL A 277 -15.34 -2.82 6.65
C VAL A 277 -15.59 -2.02 7.93
N VAL A 278 -14.77 -2.20 8.97
CA VAL A 278 -14.88 -1.41 10.22
C VAL A 278 -14.64 0.08 9.96
N ALA A 279 -13.60 0.43 9.21
CA ALA A 279 -13.33 1.81 8.81
C ALA A 279 -14.51 2.43 8.04
N CYS A 280 -15.12 1.66 7.13
CA CYS A 280 -16.32 2.07 6.40
C CYS A 280 -17.49 2.33 7.36
N PHE A 281 -17.75 1.44 8.32
CA PHE A 281 -18.78 1.65 9.33
C PHE A 281 -18.55 2.93 10.15
N ILE A 282 -17.31 3.21 10.57
CA ILE A 282 -16.97 4.44 11.29
C ILE A 282 -17.33 5.68 10.45
N VAL A 283 -16.95 5.70 9.17
CA VAL A 283 -17.26 6.82 8.26
C VAL A 283 -18.76 6.97 8.04
N VAL A 284 -19.49 5.86 7.88
CA VAL A 284 -20.96 5.87 7.74
C VAL A 284 -21.62 6.45 9.00
N ILE A 285 -21.20 6.00 10.18
CA ILE A 285 -21.71 6.52 11.46
C ILE A 285 -21.40 8.00 11.61
N ALA A 286 -20.16 8.42 11.36
CA ALA A 286 -19.77 9.84 11.43
C ALA A 286 -20.60 10.71 10.48
N ARG A 287 -20.86 10.22 9.26
CA ARG A 287 -21.71 10.91 8.28
C ARG A 287 -23.17 10.98 8.72
N MET A 288 -23.69 9.95 9.38
CA MET A 288 -25.04 9.93 9.94
C MET A 288 -25.16 10.94 11.09
N VAL A 289 -24.19 10.97 12.00
CA VAL A 289 -24.15 11.92 13.13
C VAL A 289 -24.01 13.37 12.62
N SER A 290 -23.15 13.63 11.65
CA SER A 290 -23.02 14.97 11.05
C SER A 290 -24.32 15.42 10.35
N ARG A 291 -25.04 14.50 9.68
CA ARG A 291 -26.37 14.81 9.12
C ARG A 291 -27.41 15.08 10.19
N ALA A 292 -27.41 14.32 11.29
CA ALA A 292 -28.30 14.57 12.41
C ALA A 292 -28.02 15.93 13.07
N ASN A 293 -26.75 16.26 13.29
CA ASN A 293 -26.31 17.56 13.77
C ASN A 293 -26.75 18.70 12.83
N ALA A 294 -26.58 18.51 11.52
CA ALA A 294 -27.04 19.46 10.51
C ALA A 294 -28.55 19.69 10.56
N ALA A 295 -29.33 18.62 10.67
CA ALA A 295 -30.79 18.70 10.76
C ALA A 295 -31.23 19.40 12.05
N PHE A 296 -30.63 19.05 13.19
CA PHE A 296 -30.91 19.69 14.47
C PHE A 296 -30.62 21.19 14.43
N MET A 297 -29.44 21.58 13.96
CA MET A 297 -29.05 23.00 13.88
C MET A 297 -29.92 23.78 12.90
N HIS A 298 -30.39 23.16 11.82
CA HIS A 298 -31.36 23.80 10.92
C HIS A 298 -32.69 24.08 11.62
N ARG A 299 -33.19 23.17 12.47
CA ARG A 299 -34.42 23.39 13.26
C ARG A 299 -34.27 24.52 14.28
N VAL A 300 -33.09 24.64 14.91
CA VAL A 300 -32.77 25.78 15.78
C VAL A 300 -32.77 27.10 15.01
N GLN A 301 -32.22 27.12 13.79
CA GLN A 301 -32.26 28.32 12.92
C GLN A 301 -33.66 28.69 12.45
N SER A 302 -34.54 27.70 12.31
CA SER A 302 -35.92 27.88 11.84
C SER A 302 -36.83 28.49 12.92
N GLY A 303 -36.37 28.58 14.17
CA GLY A 303 -37.14 29.10 15.30
C GLY A 303 -38.07 28.09 15.96
N ASP A 304 -38.10 26.83 15.50
CA ASP A 304 -38.93 25.74 16.06
C ASP A 304 -38.49 25.33 17.48
N ILE A 305 -37.21 25.53 17.81
CA ILE A 305 -36.62 25.19 19.11
C ILE A 305 -35.79 26.38 19.57
N GLN A 306 -36.32 27.17 20.51
CA GLN A 306 -35.58 28.27 21.15
C GLN A 306 -34.77 27.72 22.32
N LEU A 307 -33.47 27.51 22.11
CA LEU A 307 -32.52 27.26 23.19
C LEU A 307 -32.06 28.59 23.76
N ALA A 308 -32.25 28.79 25.08
CA ALA A 308 -31.95 30.04 25.79
C ALA A 308 -30.49 30.54 25.68
N TRP A 309 -29.58 29.73 25.14
CA TRP A 309 -28.15 30.02 24.98
C TRP A 309 -27.68 30.01 23.51
N LEU A 310 -28.55 29.71 22.54
CA LEU A 310 -28.15 29.53 21.13
C LEU A 310 -29.09 30.27 20.18
N ASP A 311 -28.72 31.51 19.84
CA ASP A 311 -29.40 32.31 18.83
C ASP A 311 -29.21 31.76 17.41
N ALA A 312 -30.19 32.01 16.53
CA ALA A 312 -30.20 31.56 15.13
C ALA A 312 -28.93 31.98 14.34
N HIS A 313 -28.32 33.10 14.72
CA HIS A 313 -27.08 33.61 14.11
C HIS A 313 -25.82 32.80 14.49
N THR A 314 -25.82 32.12 15.64
CA THR A 314 -24.66 31.35 16.15
C THR A 314 -24.72 29.87 15.74
N ALA A 315 -25.88 29.37 15.33
CA ALA A 315 -26.08 27.97 14.97
C ALA A 315 -25.25 27.51 13.75
N GLN A 316 -25.06 28.36 12.72
CA GLN A 316 -24.29 27.97 11.52
C GLN A 316 -22.78 27.81 11.80
N PRO A 317 -22.11 28.74 12.50
CA PRO A 317 -20.72 28.54 12.92
C PRO A 317 -20.53 27.31 13.80
N THR A 318 -21.38 27.12 14.82
CA THR A 318 -21.30 25.99 15.75
C THR A 318 -21.43 24.65 15.03
N ARG A 319 -22.35 24.55 14.06
CA ARG A 319 -22.48 23.36 13.21
C ARG A 319 -21.18 23.02 12.50
N ARG A 320 -20.54 23.99 11.86
CA ARG A 320 -19.28 23.75 11.11
C ARG A 320 -18.17 23.28 12.02
N VAL A 321 -18.04 23.88 13.21
CA VAL A 321 -17.04 23.45 14.21
C VAL A 321 -17.32 22.02 14.68
N CYS A 322 -18.57 21.70 15.03
CA CYS A 322 -18.96 20.33 15.40
C CYS A 322 -18.70 19.32 14.28
N ASP A 323 -19.04 19.65 13.03
CA ASP A 323 -18.80 18.78 11.88
C ASP A 323 -17.29 18.53 11.68
N VAL A 324 -16.45 19.55 11.83
CA VAL A 324 -14.98 19.41 11.76
C VAL A 324 -14.45 18.50 12.87
N VAL A 325 -14.91 18.70 14.11
CA VAL A 325 -14.49 17.87 15.26
C VAL A 325 -14.92 16.41 15.08
N LEU A 326 -16.16 16.18 14.63
CA LEU A 326 -16.68 14.83 14.34
C LEU A 326 -15.86 14.11 13.27
N TRP A 327 -15.50 14.80 12.18
CA TRP A 327 -14.68 14.21 11.11
C TRP A 327 -13.25 13.93 11.56
N LEU A 328 -12.65 14.81 12.38
CA LEU A 328 -11.30 14.62 12.92
C LEU A 328 -11.26 13.42 13.88
N PHE A 329 -12.29 13.28 14.73
CA PHE A 329 -12.45 12.11 15.60
C PHE A 329 -12.67 10.82 14.81
N ALA A 330 -13.54 10.85 13.79
CA ALA A 330 -13.79 9.70 12.92
C ALA A 330 -12.52 9.26 12.17
N ALA A 331 -11.73 10.20 11.68
CA ALA A 331 -10.45 9.91 11.03
C ALA A 331 -9.46 9.25 12.00
N ALA A 332 -9.34 9.75 13.24
CA ALA A 332 -8.50 9.16 14.27
C ALA A 332 -8.93 7.73 14.65
N MET A 333 -10.24 7.48 14.73
CA MET A 333 -10.79 6.15 15.04
C MET A 333 -10.68 5.16 13.88
N ALA A 334 -10.81 5.63 12.63
CA ALA A 334 -10.69 4.77 11.45
C ALA A 334 -9.23 4.42 11.13
N TYR A 335 -8.28 5.24 11.57
CA TYR A 335 -6.85 5.11 11.25
C TYR A 335 -6.27 3.71 11.52
N PRO A 336 -6.45 3.07 12.70
CA PRO A 336 -5.85 1.76 12.98
C PRO A 336 -6.37 0.63 12.07
N TYR A 337 -7.54 0.81 11.46
CA TYR A 337 -8.17 -0.19 10.61
C TYR A 337 -7.79 -0.05 9.13
N LEU A 338 -7.02 0.98 8.77
CA LEU A 338 -6.51 1.14 7.41
C LEU A 338 -5.33 0.17 7.16
N PRO A 339 -5.32 -0.57 6.04
CA PRO A 339 -4.21 -1.45 5.71
C PRO A 339 -2.93 -0.63 5.60
N GLY A 340 -1.89 -1.06 6.32
CA GLY A 340 -0.61 -0.34 6.39
C GLY A 340 -0.47 0.66 7.54
N ALA A 341 -1.50 0.91 8.35
CA ALA A 341 -1.40 1.78 9.53
C ALA A 341 -0.42 1.24 10.61
N GLU A 342 -0.18 -0.07 10.59
CA GLU A 342 0.82 -0.74 11.44
C GLU A 342 2.26 -0.43 11.02
N THR A 343 2.48 0.05 9.79
CA THR A 343 3.84 0.28 9.26
C THR A 343 4.47 1.54 9.85
N GLU A 344 5.77 1.48 10.14
CA GLU A 344 6.53 2.62 10.70
C GLU A 344 6.46 3.86 9.81
N ALA A 345 6.56 3.69 8.49
CA ALA A 345 6.49 4.79 7.53
C ALA A 345 5.15 5.53 7.60
N PHE A 346 4.04 4.79 7.69
CA PHE A 346 2.71 5.39 7.74
C PHE A 346 2.45 6.08 9.09
N ARG A 347 2.96 5.52 10.19
CA ARG A 347 2.94 6.14 11.51
C ARG A 347 3.73 7.46 11.52
N ALA A 348 4.94 7.47 10.99
CA ALA A 348 5.76 8.68 10.89
C ALA A 348 5.08 9.78 10.04
N LEU A 349 4.52 9.42 8.88
CA LEU A 349 3.77 10.36 8.03
C LEU A 349 2.56 10.94 8.76
N SER A 350 1.83 10.11 9.51
CA SER A 350 0.64 10.53 10.26
C SER A 350 1.00 11.49 11.40
N VAL A 351 2.10 11.22 12.11
CA VAL A 351 2.63 12.13 13.14
C VAL A 351 3.05 13.47 12.54
N MET A 352 3.77 13.45 11.41
CA MET A 352 4.17 14.67 10.71
C MET A 352 2.97 15.49 10.23
N ALA A 353 1.96 14.84 9.64
CA ALA A 353 0.72 15.50 9.23
C ALA A 353 -0.03 16.11 10.43
N GLY A 354 -0.07 15.40 11.57
CA GLY A 354 -0.64 15.90 12.82
C GLY A 354 0.11 17.13 13.36
N LEU A 355 1.44 17.11 13.32
CA LEU A 355 2.27 18.25 13.73
C LEU A 355 2.03 19.47 12.82
N MET A 356 2.01 19.27 11.50
CA MET A 356 1.71 20.32 10.53
C MET A 356 0.32 20.94 10.77
N LEU A 357 -0.69 20.09 11.02
CA LEU A 357 -2.04 20.56 11.33
C LEU A 357 -2.06 21.34 12.65
N SER A 358 -1.36 20.88 13.69
CA SER A 358 -1.27 21.56 14.99
C SER A 358 -0.63 22.95 14.86
N LEU A 359 0.49 23.04 14.14
CA LEU A 359 1.18 24.31 13.89
C LEU A 359 0.32 25.26 13.05
N GLY A 360 -0.32 24.76 11.99
CA GLY A 360 -1.21 25.57 11.14
C GLY A 360 -2.48 26.04 11.85
N ALA A 361 -3.03 25.22 12.75
CA ALA A 361 -4.25 25.54 13.48
C ALA A 361 -4.06 26.55 14.62
N SER A 362 -2.84 26.70 15.15
CA SER A 362 -2.56 27.55 16.33
C SER A 362 -3.05 29.01 16.18
N SER A 363 -2.88 29.61 14.99
CA SER A 363 -3.37 30.98 14.72
C SER A 363 -4.90 31.09 14.78
N ALA A 364 -5.61 30.14 14.16
CA ALA A 364 -7.07 30.13 14.12
C ALA A 364 -7.67 29.85 15.51
N VAL A 365 -7.09 28.89 16.24
CA VAL A 365 -7.47 28.61 17.63
C VAL A 365 -7.22 29.82 18.52
N GLY A 366 -6.10 30.53 18.35
CA GLY A 366 -5.81 31.76 19.07
C GLY A 366 -6.85 32.86 18.83
N GLN A 367 -7.25 33.10 17.58
CA GLN A 367 -8.32 34.07 17.25
C GLN A 367 -9.66 33.69 17.89
N ALA A 368 -10.02 32.41 17.82
CA ALA A 368 -11.26 31.91 18.42
C ALA A 368 -11.27 32.08 19.94
N LEU A 369 -10.16 31.76 20.62
CA LEU A 369 -10.03 31.90 22.07
C LEU A 369 -10.09 33.38 22.51
N SER A 370 -9.43 34.28 21.78
CA SER A 370 -9.52 35.74 22.03
C SER A 370 -10.94 36.27 21.85
N GLY A 371 -11.64 35.87 20.77
CA GLY A 371 -13.03 36.25 20.54
C GLY A 371 -13.97 35.74 21.63
N LEU A 372 -13.82 34.47 22.04
CA LEU A 372 -14.61 33.88 23.11
C LEU A 372 -14.34 34.58 24.46
N SER A 373 -13.07 34.88 24.76
CA SER A 373 -12.68 35.59 25.99
C SER A 373 -13.32 36.98 26.07
N LEU A 374 -13.32 37.75 24.98
CA LEU A 374 -13.94 39.09 24.94
C LEU A 374 -15.47 39.03 25.12
N MET A 375 -16.13 38.02 24.56
CA MET A 375 -17.57 37.81 24.76
C MET A 375 -17.90 37.46 26.22
N TYR A 376 -17.14 36.55 26.84
CA TYR A 376 -17.40 36.11 28.22
C TYR A 376 -16.98 37.13 29.27
N SER A 377 -15.89 37.86 29.07
CA SER A 377 -15.45 38.92 29.99
C SER A 377 -16.41 40.12 30.00
N ARG A 378 -17.27 40.26 28.97
CA ARG A 378 -18.08 41.46 28.68
C ARG A 378 -17.26 42.76 28.74
N SER A 379 -15.98 42.70 28.40
CA SER A 379 -15.10 43.89 28.43
C SER A 379 -15.43 44.90 27.34
N LEU A 380 -16.24 44.53 26.35
CA LEU A 380 -16.78 45.44 25.33
C LEU A 380 -18.28 45.21 25.23
N ARG A 381 -19.08 46.27 25.26
CA ARG A 381 -20.53 46.20 25.01
C ARG A 381 -20.87 47.00 23.76
N VAL A 382 -21.83 46.47 23.00
CA VAL A 382 -22.36 47.16 21.84
C VAL A 382 -23.00 48.47 22.30
N GLY A 383 -22.69 49.57 21.61
CA GLY A 383 -23.17 50.92 21.92
C GLY A 383 -22.31 51.71 22.90
N GLN A 384 -21.24 51.13 23.47
CA GLN A 384 -20.29 51.88 24.28
C GLN A 384 -19.20 52.51 23.41
N GLN A 385 -18.76 53.71 23.80
CA GLN A 385 -17.67 54.43 23.16
C GLN A 385 -16.36 54.00 23.81
N GLU A 386 -15.47 53.46 23.01
CA GLU A 386 -14.27 52.76 23.47
C GLU A 386 -13.08 53.20 22.63
N LYS A 387 -11.93 53.36 23.28
CA LYS A 387 -10.65 53.57 22.60
C LYS A 387 -9.81 52.32 22.74
N ILE A 388 -9.52 51.69 21.60
CA ILE A 388 -8.74 50.47 21.50
C ILE A 388 -7.47 50.81 20.72
N GLY A 389 -6.35 50.94 21.44
CA GLY A 389 -5.10 51.46 20.86
C GLY A 389 -5.27 52.89 20.34
N GLU A 390 -5.06 53.07 19.03
CA GLU A 390 -5.19 54.38 18.36
C GLU A 390 -6.59 54.63 17.76
N THR A 391 -7.44 53.59 17.71
CA THR A 391 -8.77 53.71 17.11
C THR A 391 -9.81 53.99 18.19
N GLU A 392 -10.51 55.10 18.06
CA GLU A 392 -11.62 55.51 18.92
C GLU A 392 -12.93 55.38 18.17
N GLY A 393 -13.97 54.89 18.84
CA GLY A 393 -15.30 54.81 18.24
C GLY A 393 -16.29 54.03 19.08
N THR A 394 -17.54 54.04 18.63
CA THR A 394 -18.62 53.30 19.27
C THR A 394 -18.66 51.87 18.75
N VAL A 395 -18.75 50.89 19.66
CA VAL A 395 -18.82 49.46 19.29
C VAL A 395 -20.16 49.18 18.60
N VAL A 396 -20.12 48.88 17.31
CA VAL A 396 -21.32 48.59 16.50
C VAL A 396 -21.70 47.11 16.59
N ALA A 397 -20.72 46.22 16.53
CA ALA A 397 -20.95 44.78 16.60
C ALA A 397 -19.69 44.02 17.03
N LEU A 398 -19.88 43.00 17.88
CA LEU A 398 -18.87 42.02 18.23
C LEU A 398 -19.08 40.76 17.38
N GLY A 399 -18.17 40.49 16.45
CA GLY A 399 -18.16 39.28 15.64
C GLY A 399 -17.16 38.24 16.18
N MET A 400 -17.21 37.01 15.66
CA MET A 400 -16.35 35.90 16.11
C MET A 400 -14.85 36.16 15.84
N PHE A 401 -14.54 36.88 14.77
CA PHE A 401 -13.15 37.16 14.33
C PHE A 401 -12.80 38.64 14.35
N THR A 402 -13.78 39.52 14.24
CA THR A 402 -13.59 40.97 14.18
C THR A 402 -14.61 41.71 15.02
N THR A 403 -14.20 42.83 15.61
CA THR A 403 -15.08 43.80 16.25
C THR A 403 -15.18 45.02 15.34
N ARG A 404 -16.41 45.50 15.12
CA ARG A 404 -16.68 46.69 14.31
C ARG A 404 -16.90 47.90 15.20
N LEU A 405 -16.09 48.93 14.98
CA LEU A 405 -16.17 50.23 15.62
C LEU A 405 -16.62 51.26 14.59
N ARG A 406 -17.45 52.23 15.00
CA ARG A 406 -17.77 53.40 14.18
C ARG A 406 -17.09 54.62 14.77
N ASN A 407 -16.19 55.23 13.99
CA ASN A 407 -15.47 56.43 14.42
C ASN A 407 -16.39 57.66 14.37
N ALA A 408 -15.98 58.77 14.99
CA ALA A 408 -16.69 60.07 14.94
C ALA A 408 -16.88 60.60 13.51
N ALA A 409 -16.02 60.19 12.58
CA ALA A 409 -16.15 60.47 11.14
C ALA A 409 -17.24 59.63 10.42
N GLY A 410 -17.91 58.70 11.13
CA GLY A 410 -18.94 57.83 10.57
C GLY A 410 -18.42 56.58 9.85
N GLU A 411 -17.11 56.35 9.82
CA GLU A 411 -16.48 55.19 9.17
C GLU A 411 -16.56 53.92 10.04
N ASP A 412 -16.87 52.79 9.42
CA ASP A 412 -16.88 51.47 10.07
C ASP A 412 -15.49 50.80 9.99
N VAL A 413 -14.77 50.78 11.11
CA VAL A 413 -13.45 50.15 11.24
C VAL A 413 -13.60 48.74 11.83
N SER A 414 -13.06 47.73 11.14
CA SER A 414 -13.08 46.34 11.58
C SER A 414 -11.71 45.91 12.13
N LEU A 415 -11.65 45.65 13.44
CA LEU A 415 -10.42 45.21 14.11
C LEU A 415 -10.44 43.71 14.40
N PRO A 416 -9.36 42.95 14.14
CA PRO A 416 -9.27 41.54 14.54
C PRO A 416 -9.33 41.37 16.06
N ASN A 417 -10.09 40.39 16.55
CA ASN A 417 -10.28 40.18 17.99
C ASN A 417 -8.96 39.90 18.75
N LYS A 418 -8.01 39.19 18.13
CA LYS A 418 -6.67 38.98 18.70
C LYS A 418 -5.88 40.27 18.90
N LEU A 419 -6.07 41.25 18.02
CA LEU A 419 -5.40 42.55 18.13
C LEU A 419 -5.99 43.36 19.28
N ILE A 420 -7.32 43.33 19.45
CA ILE A 420 -8.03 43.99 20.56
C ILE A 420 -7.63 43.38 21.90
N PHE A 421 -7.55 42.05 21.99
CA PHE A 421 -7.18 41.36 23.22
C PHE A 421 -5.76 41.73 23.70
N GLY A 422 -4.86 42.08 22.77
CA GLY A 422 -3.49 42.49 23.09
C GLY A 422 -3.32 43.98 23.38
N LEU A 423 -4.36 44.80 23.21
CA LEU A 423 -4.30 46.25 23.38
C LEU A 423 -5.07 46.69 24.63
N PRO A 424 -4.62 47.76 25.32
CA PRO A 424 -5.38 48.34 26.42
C PRO A 424 -6.70 48.92 25.90
N ILE A 425 -7.80 48.56 26.56
CA ILE A 425 -9.15 49.06 26.28
C ILE A 425 -9.44 50.21 27.24
N ARG A 426 -9.78 51.39 26.72
CA ARG A 426 -10.21 52.54 27.53
C ARG A 426 -11.67 52.84 27.26
N HIS A 427 -12.49 52.66 28.30
CA HIS A 427 -13.90 53.04 28.32
C HIS A 427 -14.02 54.56 28.35
N LEU A 428 -14.59 55.17 27.31
CA LEU A 428 -14.93 56.59 27.33
C LEU A 428 -16.31 56.77 27.98
N LEU A 429 -16.39 57.77 28.85
CA LEU A 429 -17.67 58.21 29.38
C LEU A 429 -18.46 58.88 28.24
N PRO A 430 -19.80 58.76 28.22
CA PRO A 430 -20.61 59.53 27.28
C PRO A 430 -20.26 61.01 27.42
N GLU A 431 -19.97 61.70 26.33
CA GLU A 431 -19.80 63.16 26.36
C GLU A 431 -21.04 63.77 27.03
N ALA A 432 -20.84 64.31 28.24
CA ALA A 432 -21.82 65.18 28.85
C ALA A 432 -21.91 66.40 27.94
N ASN A 433 -23.05 66.59 27.28
CA ASN A 433 -23.40 67.81 26.57
C ASN A 433 -23.43 68.95 27.60
N GLU A 434 -22.27 69.54 27.86
CA GLU A 434 -22.09 70.71 28.72
C GLU A 434 -21.29 71.74 27.91
N ASP A 435 -21.98 72.37 26.95
CA ASP A 435 -22.03 73.83 26.80
C ASP A 435 -22.70 74.22 25.46
N ARG A 436 -24.01 74.44 25.51
CA ARG A 436 -24.62 75.58 24.80
C ARG A 436 -25.02 76.61 25.86
N GLY A 437 -24.01 77.23 26.46
CA GLY A 437 -24.19 78.48 27.17
C GLY A 437 -24.31 79.62 26.16
N GLU A 438 -25.52 80.17 26.00
CA GLU A 438 -25.68 81.61 25.81
C GLU A 438 -27.02 82.11 26.37
N PRO A 439 -27.08 83.40 26.79
CA PRO A 439 -27.92 83.86 27.90
C PRO A 439 -29.24 84.46 27.41
N SER A 440 -30.33 84.30 28.17
CA SER A 440 -31.49 85.20 28.03
C SER A 440 -32.44 85.17 29.23
N GLY A 441 -32.63 86.35 29.82
CA GLY A 441 -33.99 86.87 30.02
C GLY A 441 -34.76 86.53 31.30
N LYS A 442 -34.66 87.45 32.27
CA LYS A 442 -35.79 88.17 32.93
C LYS A 442 -37.03 87.41 33.48
N VAL A 443 -37.21 87.63 34.79
CA VAL A 443 -38.41 88.11 35.54
C VAL A 443 -39.49 87.10 35.96
N VAL A 444 -40.09 87.44 37.12
CA VAL A 444 -41.31 86.95 37.81
C VAL A 444 -40.99 85.89 38.89
N HIS A 445 -41.18 86.08 40.20
CA HIS A 445 -42.00 87.01 40.99
C HIS A 445 -41.28 87.41 42.29
#